data_AF-A0A1I3LS61-F1
#
_entry.id   AF-A0A1I3LS61-F1
#
_cell.length_a   1.000
_cell.length_b   1.000
_cell.length_c   1.000
_cell.angle_alpha   90.00
_cell.angle_beta   90.00
_cell.angle_gamma   90.00
#
_symmetry.space_group_name_H-M   'P 1'
#
loop_
_entity.id
_entity.type
_entity.pdbx_description
1 polymer ?
#
loop_
_entity_poly.entity_id
_entity_poly.type
_entity_poly.pdbx_seq_one_letter_code
_entity_poly.pdbx_strand_id
1 'polypeptide(L)'
;MRILTFLAALTISASSALAAEEPSGCDKFKWPIERERAALTAPDREKLASGSERPALPSTAVTLGLVTPADARLPTPPERAPKDGSFAGFASFKTAKAGLYTISLSAGAWIDVVQDGHVLKPVAFSGATDCDGIRKTVK
;
A
#
# COMPACT_ATOMS: atom_id res chain seq x y z
N MET A 1 -44.69 5.83 61.30
CA MET A 1 -43.28 5.37 61.30
C MET A 1 -43.06 4.59 60.00
N ARG A 2 -42.52 5.24 58.96
CA ARG A 2 -42.30 4.65 57.63
C ARG A 2 -40.80 4.74 57.34
N ILE A 3 -40.12 3.61 57.37
CA ILE A 3 -38.69 3.48 57.12
C ILE A 3 -38.55 3.36 55.59
N LEU A 4 -38.00 4.40 54.94
CA LEU A 4 -37.60 4.35 53.54
C LEU A 4 -36.13 3.92 53.48
N THR A 5 -35.88 2.71 53.01
CA THR A 5 -34.54 2.20 52.68
C THR A 5 -34.26 2.56 51.21
N PHE A 6 -33.40 3.54 50.95
CA PHE A 6 -32.90 3.81 49.60
C PHE A 6 -31.66 2.96 49.33
N LEU A 7 -31.78 2.02 48.39
CA LEU A 7 -30.69 1.20 47.89
C LEU A 7 -29.99 1.96 46.75
N ALA A 8 -28.80 2.49 46.99
CA ALA A 8 -27.99 3.15 45.96
C ALA A 8 -27.22 2.09 45.16
N ALA A 9 -27.68 1.80 43.94
CA ALA A 9 -26.96 0.95 42.99
C ALA A 9 -25.88 1.79 42.27
N LEU A 10 -24.62 1.53 42.58
CA LEU A 10 -23.46 2.16 41.93
C LEU A 10 -23.15 1.43 40.63
N THR A 11 -23.63 1.93 39.49
CA THR A 11 -23.27 1.41 38.16
C THR A 11 -21.88 1.92 37.77
N ILE A 12 -20.90 1.02 37.74
CA ILE A 12 -19.56 1.31 37.21
C ILE A 12 -19.65 1.24 35.68
N SER A 13 -19.71 2.41 35.05
CA SER A 13 -19.59 2.57 33.59
C SER A 13 -18.14 2.31 33.19
N ALA A 14 -17.85 1.12 32.65
CA ALA A 14 -16.56 0.86 32.01
C ALA A 14 -16.52 1.61 30.67
N SER A 15 -15.96 2.82 30.68
CA SER A 15 -15.61 3.53 29.45
C SER A 15 -14.53 2.73 28.73
N SER A 16 -14.90 2.03 27.66
CA SER A 16 -13.95 1.47 26.72
C SER A 16 -13.10 2.62 26.19
N ALA A 17 -11.82 2.67 26.55
CA ALA A 17 -10.87 3.54 25.89
C ALA A 17 -10.81 3.09 24.42
N LEU A 18 -11.52 3.81 23.54
CA LEU A 18 -11.17 3.82 22.12
C LEU A 18 -9.73 4.30 22.09
N ALA A 19 -8.80 3.41 21.70
CA ALA A 19 -7.48 3.84 21.29
C ALA A 19 -7.71 4.92 20.22
N ALA A 20 -7.36 6.16 20.54
CA ALA A 20 -7.25 7.19 19.54
C ALA A 20 -6.19 6.69 18.56
N GLU A 21 -6.62 6.24 17.37
CA GLU A 21 -5.74 6.17 16.21
C GLU A 21 -5.06 7.55 16.16
N GLU A 22 -3.74 7.57 16.34
CA GLU A 22 -2.94 8.76 16.04
C GLU A 22 -3.39 9.31 14.69
N PRO A 23 -3.41 10.64 14.48
CA PRO A 23 -3.95 11.23 13.26
C PRO A 23 -3.16 10.70 12.08
N SER A 24 -3.65 9.62 11.49
CA SER A 24 -2.99 8.95 10.40
C SER A 24 -3.00 9.96 9.27
N GLY A 25 -1.86 10.32 8.72
CA GLY A 25 -1.76 11.19 7.54
C GLY A 25 -2.41 10.56 6.29
N CYS A 26 -3.13 9.45 6.45
CA CYS A 26 -3.96 8.82 5.46
C CYS A 26 -5.07 9.77 4.93
N ASP A 27 -5.47 10.79 5.69
CA ASP A 27 -6.38 11.85 5.22
C ASP A 27 -5.77 12.75 4.13
N LYS A 28 -4.43 12.75 3.98
CA LYS A 28 -3.72 13.54 2.96
C LYS A 28 -3.78 12.92 1.57
N PHE A 29 -4.35 11.72 1.42
CA PHE A 29 -4.55 11.15 0.11
C PHE A 29 -5.68 11.88 -0.64
N LYS A 30 -5.48 12.09 -1.94
CA LYS A 30 -6.43 12.75 -2.83
C LYS A 30 -7.71 11.92 -3.10
N TRP A 31 -7.75 10.67 -2.64
CA TRP A 31 -8.86 9.74 -2.79
C TRP A 31 -8.83 8.67 -1.68
N PRO A 32 -9.93 7.94 -1.44
CA PRO A 32 -9.98 6.85 -0.46
C PRO A 32 -8.96 5.75 -0.76
N ILE A 33 -8.28 5.23 0.27
CA ILE A 33 -7.18 4.25 0.14
C ILE A 33 -7.35 3.00 1.00
N GLU A 34 -8.52 2.82 1.61
CA GLU A 34 -8.76 1.78 2.63
C GLU A 34 -8.57 0.38 2.02
N ARG A 35 -9.04 0.18 0.79
CA ARG A 35 -8.87 -1.08 0.05
C ARG A 35 -7.40 -1.39 -0.20
N GLU A 36 -6.65 -0.41 -0.70
CA GLU A 36 -5.24 -0.57 -1.05
C GLU A 36 -4.38 -0.79 0.20
N ARG A 37 -4.63 -0.02 1.26
CA ARG A 37 -3.95 -0.18 2.54
C ARG A 37 -4.23 -1.55 3.15
N ALA A 38 -5.50 -1.98 3.18
CA ALA A 38 -5.87 -3.30 3.70
C ALA A 38 -5.15 -4.43 2.95
N ALA A 39 -5.09 -4.37 1.61
CA ALA A 39 -4.35 -5.32 0.80
C ALA A 39 -2.84 -5.29 1.10
N LEU A 40 -2.25 -4.10 1.24
CA LEU A 40 -0.82 -3.92 1.52
C LEU A 40 -0.43 -4.35 2.93
N THR A 41 -1.34 -4.38 3.90
CA THR A 41 -1.09 -4.85 5.27
C THR A 41 -1.49 -6.30 5.51
N ALA A 42 -2.15 -6.94 4.55
CA ALA A 42 -2.61 -8.32 4.69
C ALA A 42 -1.43 -9.31 4.84
N PRO A 43 -1.60 -10.40 5.60
CA PRO A 43 -0.55 -11.40 5.82
C PRO A 43 -0.38 -12.38 4.64
N ASP A 44 -1.32 -12.41 3.69
CA ASP A 44 -1.40 -13.34 2.55
C ASP A 44 -0.63 -12.87 1.31
N ARG A 45 0.29 -11.92 1.47
CA ARG A 45 1.07 -11.35 0.37
C ARG A 45 2.12 -12.33 -0.13
N GLU A 46 1.94 -12.82 -1.34
CA GLU A 46 2.96 -13.63 -2.03
C GLU A 46 4.26 -12.83 -2.18
N LYS A 47 5.40 -13.52 -2.03
CA LYS A 47 6.72 -12.94 -2.32
C LYS A 47 7.09 -13.20 -3.78
N LEU A 48 7.39 -12.14 -4.52
CA LEU A 48 7.92 -12.22 -5.88
C LEU A 48 9.39 -11.83 -5.88
N ALA A 49 10.24 -12.63 -6.51
CA ALA A 49 11.60 -12.21 -6.81
C ALA A 49 11.60 -11.17 -7.95
N SER A 50 12.60 -10.29 -8.01
CA SER A 50 12.79 -9.44 -9.19
C SER A 50 12.91 -10.29 -10.46
N GLY A 51 12.26 -9.86 -11.53
CA GLY A 51 12.17 -10.61 -12.79
C GLY A 51 11.13 -11.71 -12.80
N SER A 52 10.31 -11.84 -11.75
CA SER A 52 9.19 -12.79 -11.75
C SER A 52 8.18 -12.45 -12.84
N GLU A 53 7.77 -13.48 -13.57
CA GLU A 53 6.70 -13.39 -14.55
C GLU A 53 5.46 -14.13 -14.05
N ARG A 54 4.27 -13.54 -14.24
CA ARG A 54 2.99 -14.12 -13.84
C ARG A 54 2.00 -14.10 -14.99
N PRO A 55 1.14 -15.13 -15.12
CA PRO A 55 0.17 -15.20 -16.21
C PRO A 55 -0.91 -14.12 -16.10
N ALA A 56 -1.24 -13.68 -14.88
CA ALA A 56 -2.29 -12.70 -14.61
C ALA A 56 -1.90 -11.83 -13.42
N LEU A 57 -2.59 -10.69 -13.27
CA LEU A 57 -2.48 -9.82 -12.10
C LEU A 57 -2.89 -10.56 -10.82
N PRO A 58 -2.22 -10.30 -9.68
CA PRO A 58 -2.53 -10.96 -8.42
C PRO A 58 -3.87 -10.46 -7.87
N SER A 59 -4.59 -11.35 -7.18
CA SER A 59 -5.84 -11.00 -6.47
C SER A 59 -5.60 -10.30 -5.14
N THR A 60 -4.38 -10.42 -4.59
CA THR A 60 -3.92 -9.79 -3.33
C THR A 60 -2.70 -8.92 -3.62
N ALA A 61 -2.24 -8.17 -2.61
CA ALA A 61 -0.96 -7.48 -2.75
C ALA A 61 0.21 -8.48 -2.76
N VAL A 62 1.35 -8.05 -3.29
CA VAL A 62 2.57 -8.85 -3.34
C VAL A 62 3.71 -8.11 -2.63
N THR A 63 4.67 -8.88 -2.11
CA THR A 63 5.96 -8.37 -1.66
C THR A 63 6.99 -8.58 -2.77
N LEU A 64 7.40 -7.51 -3.43
CA LEU A 64 8.46 -7.57 -4.45
C LEU A 64 9.84 -7.50 -3.78
N GLY A 65 10.64 -8.55 -3.97
CA GLY A 65 12.04 -8.56 -3.61
C GLY A 65 12.84 -7.64 -4.53
N LEU A 66 13.56 -6.69 -3.93
CA LEU A 66 14.43 -5.77 -4.64
C LEU A 66 15.89 -6.23 -4.51
N VAL A 67 16.66 -5.98 -5.55
CA VAL A 67 18.10 -6.31 -5.65
C VAL A 67 18.89 -5.05 -6.01
N THR A 68 20.22 -5.16 -6.16
CA THR A 68 21.01 -4.02 -6.62
C THR A 68 20.53 -3.55 -8.01
N PRO A 69 20.64 -2.25 -8.34
CA PRO A 69 20.20 -1.75 -9.64
C PRO A 69 20.85 -2.48 -10.84
N ALA A 70 22.12 -2.87 -10.69
CA ALA A 70 22.80 -3.69 -11.69
C ALA A 70 22.09 -5.04 -11.85
N ASP A 71 21.90 -5.79 -10.74
CA ASP A 71 21.34 -7.14 -10.75
C ASP A 71 19.84 -7.20 -11.09
N ALA A 72 19.13 -6.08 -10.96
CA ALA A 72 17.71 -6.01 -11.26
C ALA A 72 17.41 -6.28 -12.74
N ARG A 73 18.39 -6.04 -13.63
CA ARG A 73 18.28 -6.26 -15.09
C ARG A 73 16.93 -5.77 -15.63
N LEU A 74 16.57 -4.53 -15.29
CA LEU A 74 15.29 -3.94 -15.64
C LEU A 74 15.06 -4.01 -17.17
N PRO A 75 13.83 -4.29 -17.62
CA PRO A 75 13.53 -4.45 -19.05
C PRO A 75 13.65 -3.13 -19.82
N THR A 76 13.57 -2.00 -19.12
CA THR A 76 13.79 -0.65 -19.65
C THR A 76 14.67 0.14 -18.69
N PRO A 77 15.44 1.14 -19.17
CA PRO A 77 16.07 2.10 -18.29
C PRO A 77 15.01 2.78 -17.38
N PRO A 78 15.31 3.01 -16.10
CA PRO A 78 14.38 3.69 -15.21
C PRO A 78 14.21 5.15 -15.61
N GLU A 79 12.99 5.70 -15.53
CA GLU A 79 12.74 7.10 -15.90
C GLU A 79 13.46 8.07 -14.95
N ARG A 80 13.65 7.65 -13.70
CA ARG A 80 14.40 8.39 -12.70
C ARG A 80 15.70 7.68 -12.39
N ALA A 81 16.81 8.41 -12.54
CA ALA A 81 18.12 7.94 -12.15
C ALA A 81 18.11 7.40 -10.70
N PRO A 82 18.55 6.15 -10.48
CA PRO A 82 18.68 5.60 -9.13
C PRO A 82 19.64 6.45 -8.29
N LYS A 83 19.31 6.61 -7.01
CA LYS A 83 20.26 7.19 -6.05
C LYS A 83 21.25 6.11 -5.60
N ASP A 84 22.43 6.52 -5.14
CA ASP A 84 23.38 5.59 -4.54
C ASP A 84 22.75 4.83 -3.35
N GLY A 85 23.05 3.53 -3.26
CA GLY A 85 22.49 2.64 -2.24
C GLY A 85 21.00 2.30 -2.41
N SER A 86 20.38 2.70 -3.52
CA SER A 86 19.00 2.27 -3.84
C SER A 86 18.96 0.83 -4.36
N PHE A 87 17.76 0.26 -4.36
CA PHE A 87 17.46 -1.06 -4.89
C PHE A 87 16.44 -0.94 -6.03
N ALA A 88 16.41 -1.95 -6.89
CA ALA A 88 15.45 -2.03 -7.99
C ALA A 88 14.90 -3.45 -8.13
N GLY A 89 13.76 -3.54 -8.79
CA GLY A 89 13.17 -4.81 -9.15
C GLY A 89 11.95 -4.62 -10.02
N PHE A 90 11.50 -5.69 -10.66
CA PHE A 90 10.30 -5.68 -11.49
C PHE A 90 9.57 -7.02 -11.43
N ALA A 91 8.30 -7.01 -11.81
CA ALA A 91 7.53 -8.20 -12.12
C ALA A 91 6.73 -7.94 -13.40
N SER A 92 6.59 -8.96 -14.25
CA SER A 92 5.78 -8.90 -15.47
C SER A 92 4.49 -9.69 -15.31
N PHE A 93 3.42 -9.17 -15.93
CA PHE A 93 2.10 -9.81 -15.96
C PHE A 93 1.68 -9.98 -17.41
N LYS A 94 1.47 -11.21 -17.86
CA LYS A 94 1.16 -11.50 -19.28
C LYS A 94 -0.22 -11.04 -19.72
N THR A 95 -1.17 -11.00 -18.78
CA THR A 95 -2.55 -10.60 -19.08
C THR A 95 -3.01 -9.51 -18.13
N ALA A 96 -3.54 -8.45 -18.73
CA ALA A 96 -4.24 -7.37 -18.06
C ALA A 96 -5.44 -6.98 -18.94
N LYS A 97 -6.58 -6.67 -18.32
CA LYS A 97 -7.75 -6.16 -19.05
C LYS A 97 -7.51 -4.69 -19.42
N ALA A 98 -8.09 -4.22 -20.52
CA ALA A 98 -8.06 -2.79 -20.82
C ALA A 98 -8.77 -1.99 -19.70
N GLY A 99 -8.14 -0.93 -19.21
CA GLY A 99 -8.69 -0.10 -18.15
C GLY A 99 -7.64 0.74 -17.42
N LEU A 100 -8.12 1.55 -16.48
CA LEU A 100 -7.28 2.31 -15.58
C LEU A 100 -6.86 1.44 -14.39
N TYR A 101 -5.57 1.39 -14.10
CA TYR A 101 -5.01 0.64 -12.98
C TYR A 101 -4.55 1.57 -11.88
N THR A 102 -4.75 1.16 -10.64
CA THR A 102 -4.15 1.83 -9.49
C THR A 102 -3.03 0.96 -8.95
N ILE A 103 -1.81 1.50 -8.85
CA ILE A 103 -0.66 0.84 -8.26
C ILE A 103 -0.33 1.54 -6.95
N SER A 104 -0.39 0.80 -5.85
CA SER A 104 -0.13 1.31 -4.51
C SER A 104 1.07 0.63 -3.88
N LEU A 105 1.89 1.40 -3.17
CA LEU A 105 3.10 0.95 -2.52
C LEU A 105 3.03 1.20 -1.02
N SER A 106 3.46 0.21 -0.24
CA SER A 106 3.66 0.33 1.21
C SER A 106 4.87 1.19 1.58
N ALA A 107 5.85 1.30 0.68
CA ALA A 107 7.09 2.05 0.91
C ALA A 107 7.39 3.05 -0.21
N GLY A 108 8.30 3.98 0.06
CA GLY A 108 8.68 5.02 -0.90
C GLY A 108 9.50 4.45 -2.06
N ALA A 109 8.95 4.45 -3.26
CA ALA A 109 9.66 4.06 -4.48
C ALA A 109 9.22 4.88 -5.69
N TRP A 110 10.09 4.87 -6.71
CA TRP A 110 9.73 5.26 -8.07
C TRP A 110 8.99 4.09 -8.74
N ILE A 111 8.02 4.38 -9.59
CA ILE A 111 7.22 3.36 -10.29
C ILE A 111 7.28 3.70 -11.76
N ASP A 112 7.76 2.74 -12.55
CA ASP A 112 7.64 2.74 -14.00
C ASP A 112 6.68 1.63 -14.38
N VAL A 113 5.68 1.94 -15.21
CA VAL A 113 4.77 0.94 -15.79
C VAL A 113 5.14 0.82 -17.25
N VAL A 114 5.46 -0.38 -17.69
CA VAL A 114 5.86 -0.65 -19.07
C VAL A 114 4.83 -1.57 -19.71
N GLN A 115 4.32 -1.16 -20.86
CA GLN A 115 3.46 -1.98 -21.71
C GLN A 115 4.04 -2.01 -23.12
N ASP A 116 4.23 -3.21 -23.67
CA ASP A 116 4.75 -3.41 -25.03
C ASP A 116 6.05 -2.63 -25.30
N GLY A 117 6.94 -2.57 -24.31
CA GLY A 117 8.21 -1.86 -24.37
C GLY A 117 8.13 -0.33 -24.17
N HIS A 118 6.94 0.22 -23.96
CA HIS A 118 6.72 1.65 -23.78
C HIS A 118 6.40 1.97 -22.32
N VAL A 119 7.08 2.96 -21.75
CA VAL A 119 6.74 3.48 -20.43
C VAL A 119 5.42 4.28 -20.52
N LEU A 120 4.48 3.94 -19.65
CA LEU A 120 3.19 4.61 -19.55
C LEU A 120 3.27 5.77 -18.56
N LYS A 121 2.71 6.92 -18.95
CA LYS A 121 2.62 8.08 -18.07
C LYS A 121 1.46 7.90 -17.09
N PRO A 122 1.68 8.13 -15.78
CA PRO A 122 0.60 8.15 -14.82
C PRO A 122 -0.34 9.34 -15.10
N VAL A 123 -1.63 9.13 -14.89
CA VAL A 123 -2.66 10.18 -14.98
C VAL A 123 -2.87 10.89 -13.65
N ALA A 124 -2.57 10.22 -12.52
CA ALA A 124 -2.62 10.84 -11.20
C ALA A 124 -1.71 10.15 -10.19
N PHE A 125 -1.29 10.90 -9.16
CA PHE A 125 -0.59 10.32 -8.01
C PHE A 125 -1.04 10.97 -6.71
N SER A 126 -0.95 10.21 -5.63
CA SER A 126 -1.18 10.62 -4.25
C SER A 126 -0.24 9.87 -3.31
N GLY A 127 0.03 10.44 -2.14
CA GLY A 127 0.87 9.80 -1.13
C GLY A 127 0.92 10.62 0.15
N ALA A 128 1.18 9.95 1.27
CA ALA A 128 1.38 10.56 2.57
C ALA A 128 2.59 9.91 3.22
N THR A 129 3.32 10.66 4.05
CA THR A 129 4.54 10.15 4.66
C THR A 129 4.34 9.46 6.00
N ASP A 130 3.19 9.74 6.60
CA ASP A 130 2.72 9.51 7.96
C ASP A 130 1.43 8.67 7.96
N CYS A 131 1.31 7.76 6.99
CA CYS A 131 0.21 6.79 6.89
C CYS A 131 0.78 5.38 6.87
N ASP A 132 0.65 4.66 7.98
CA ASP A 132 1.19 3.31 8.08
C ASP A 132 0.48 2.34 7.15
N GLY A 133 1.26 1.45 6.52
CA GLY A 133 0.76 0.46 5.57
C GLY A 133 0.62 0.96 4.13
N ILE A 134 0.70 2.27 3.85
CA ILE A 134 0.69 2.81 2.48
C ILE A 134 1.42 4.14 2.35
N ARG A 135 2.34 4.25 1.40
CA ARG A 135 3.17 5.44 1.16
C ARG A 135 2.78 6.21 -0.10
N LYS A 136 2.38 5.49 -1.15
CA LYS A 136 2.12 6.07 -2.48
C LYS A 136 1.06 5.29 -3.21
N THR A 137 0.28 5.98 -4.03
CA THR A 137 -0.65 5.39 -4.98
C THR A 137 -0.62 6.19 -6.28
N VAL A 138 -0.64 5.47 -7.41
CA VAL A 138 -0.52 6.03 -8.76
C VAL A 138 -1.62 5.43 -9.62
N LYS A 139 -2.25 6.26 -10.45
CA LYS A 139 -3.21 5.87 -11.48
C LYS A 139 -2.64 6.20 -12.84
#